data_AF-A0A0F9MWU3-F1
#
_entry.id   AF-A0A0F9MWU3-F1
#
_cell.length_a   1.000
_cell.length_b   1.000
_cell.length_c   1.000
_cell.angle_alpha   90.00
_cell.angle_beta   90.00
_cell.angle_gamma   90.00
#
_symmetry.space_group_name_H-M   'P 1'
#
loop_
_entity.id
_entity.type
_entity.pdbx_description
1 polymer ?
#
loop_
_entity_poly.entity_id
_entity_poly.type
_entity_poly.pdbx_seq_one_letter_code
_entity_poly.pdbx_strand_id
1 'polypeptide(L)'
;MSQQQFLDEYWQKKPLLIRQAFVDFESPISPEDLAGLACEPEIESRLIEENGEEGPWQVTQGPFSEEDFARLPATNWTMLVQDVDKHLPEFESVLAPFHFIPDWRRDDLMISYAPEHGTVGPHTE
;
A
#
# COMPACT_ATOMS: atom_id res chain seq x y z
N MET A 1 24.75 2.44 -4.46
CA MET A 1 24.66 1.02 -4.86
C MET A 1 24.21 0.99 -6.31
N SER A 2 24.83 0.17 -7.17
CA SER A 2 24.34 0.00 -8.54
C SER A 2 23.22 -1.04 -8.60
N GLN A 3 22.38 -0.98 -9.64
CA GLN A 3 21.34 -1.98 -9.88
C GLN A 3 21.93 -3.39 -10.03
N GLN A 4 23.06 -3.54 -10.74
CA GLN A 4 23.75 -4.82 -10.87
C GLN A 4 24.19 -5.38 -9.52
N GLN A 5 24.78 -4.54 -8.65
CA GLN A 5 25.17 -4.97 -7.31
C GLN A 5 23.96 -5.42 -6.47
N PHE A 6 22.82 -4.75 -6.60
CA PHE A 6 21.58 -5.16 -5.92
C PHE A 6 21.11 -6.56 -6.36
N LEU A 7 21.15 -6.84 -7.67
CA LEU A 7 20.78 -8.15 -8.22
C LEU A 7 21.73 -9.27 -7.76
N ASP A 8 23.03 -8.98 -7.75
CA ASP A 8 24.07 -9.95 -7.41
C ASP A 8 24.11 -10.29 -5.92
N GLU A 9 23.80 -9.34 -5.04
CA GLU A 9 23.97 -9.53 -3.59
C GLU A 9 22.66 -9.69 -2.81
N TYR A 10 21.54 -9.11 -3.25
CA TYR A 10 20.33 -8.94 -2.41
C TYR A 10 19.07 -9.54 -3.01
N TRP A 11 18.80 -9.36 -4.30
CA TRP A 11 17.57 -9.80 -4.94
C TRP A 11 17.32 -11.30 -4.72
N GLN A 12 16.20 -11.64 -4.07
CA GLN A 12 15.82 -13.00 -3.66
C GLN A 12 16.83 -13.74 -2.78
N LYS A 13 17.65 -13.02 -2.00
CA LYS A 13 18.70 -13.60 -1.14
C LYS A 13 18.62 -13.14 0.31
N LYS A 14 18.54 -11.83 0.55
CA LYS A 14 18.54 -11.24 1.89
C LYS A 14 17.92 -9.84 1.90
N PRO A 15 17.32 -9.40 3.02
CA PRO A 15 16.74 -8.06 3.12
C PRO A 15 17.82 -6.97 3.06
N LEU A 16 17.43 -5.78 2.58
CA LEU A 16 18.28 -4.60 2.47
C LEU A 16 17.49 -3.34 2.89
N LEU A 17 18.05 -2.54 3.80
CA LEU A 17 17.53 -1.23 4.14
C LEU A 17 18.25 -0.14 3.31
N ILE A 18 17.52 0.54 2.44
CA ILE A 18 18.01 1.69 1.68
C ILE A 18 17.45 2.97 2.33
N ARG A 19 18.29 3.70 3.06
CA ARG A 19 17.88 4.98 3.67
C ARG A 19 17.90 6.08 2.60
N GLN A 20 16.88 6.94 2.61
CA GLN A 20 16.77 8.08 1.69
C GLN A 20 16.85 7.62 0.22
N ALA A 21 16.19 6.50 -0.12
CA ALA A 21 16.10 6.01 -1.50
C ALA A 21 15.43 7.04 -2.42
N PHE A 22 14.39 7.67 -1.91
CA PHE A 22 13.75 8.85 -2.48
C PHE A 22 13.99 10.00 -1.50
N VAL A 23 14.65 11.06 -1.95
CA VAL A 23 14.90 12.26 -1.15
C VAL A 23 13.67 13.16 -1.28
N ASP A 24 13.20 13.71 -0.16
CA ASP A 24 12.03 14.61 -0.10
C ASP A 24 10.78 14.03 -0.79
N PHE A 25 10.53 12.72 -0.60
CA PHE A 25 9.37 12.05 -1.17
C PHE A 25 8.07 12.56 -0.56
N GLU A 26 7.16 13.01 -1.41
CA GLU A 26 5.77 13.31 -1.08
C GLU A 26 4.86 12.34 -1.84
N SER A 27 3.84 11.83 -1.15
CA SER A 27 2.85 10.95 -1.77
C SER A 27 2.06 11.70 -2.85
N PRO A 28 1.95 11.19 -4.09
CA PRO A 28 1.11 11.77 -5.13
C PRO A 28 -0.38 11.72 -4.79
N ILE A 29 -0.80 10.86 -3.86
CA ILE A 29 -2.19 10.69 -3.44
C ILE A 29 -2.38 11.08 -1.98
N SER A 30 -3.48 11.78 -1.71
CA SER A 30 -3.92 12.08 -0.35
C SER A 30 -4.67 10.89 0.29
N PRO A 31 -4.76 10.81 1.62
CA PRO A 31 -5.59 9.83 2.30
C PRO A 31 -7.05 9.84 1.83
N GLU A 32 -7.59 11.04 1.60
CA GLU A 32 -8.97 11.25 1.16
C GLU A 32 -9.20 10.73 -0.25
N ASP A 33 -8.28 11.01 -1.18
CA ASP A 33 -8.35 10.50 -2.55
C ASP A 33 -8.19 8.97 -2.60
N LEU A 34 -7.34 8.40 -1.73
CA LEU A 34 -7.18 6.95 -1.61
C LEU A 34 -8.45 6.28 -1.09
N ALA A 35 -9.13 6.89 -0.12
CA ALA A 35 -10.44 6.41 0.35
C ALA A 35 -11.50 6.51 -0.76
N GLY A 36 -11.43 7.57 -1.58
CA GLY A 36 -12.26 7.70 -2.78
C GLY A 36 -12.07 6.52 -3.75
N LEU A 37 -10.83 6.13 -4.03
CA LEU A 37 -10.54 4.94 -4.86
C LEU A 37 -11.11 3.66 -4.24
N ALA A 38 -11.05 3.52 -2.91
CA ALA A 38 -11.56 2.34 -2.21
C ALA A 38 -13.10 2.21 -2.27
N CYS A 39 -13.82 3.28 -2.65
CA CYS A 39 -15.27 3.25 -2.90
C CYS A 39 -15.62 2.77 -4.32
N GLU A 40 -14.66 2.70 -5.24
CA GLU A 40 -14.92 2.31 -6.63
C GLU A 40 -15.11 0.78 -6.76
N PRO A 41 -16.21 0.28 -7.36
CA PRO A 41 -16.50 -1.15 -7.44
C PRO A 41 -15.47 -2.00 -8.19
N GLU A 42 -14.67 -1.37 -9.07
CA GLU A 42 -13.65 -2.05 -9.87
C GLU A 42 -12.29 -2.12 -9.18
N ILE A 43 -12.14 -1.47 -8.01
CA ILE A 43 -10.87 -1.37 -7.30
C ILE A 43 -10.88 -2.28 -6.08
N GLU A 44 -9.94 -3.22 -6.05
CA GLU A 44 -9.79 -4.11 -4.89
C GLU A 44 -9.23 -3.32 -3.70
N SER A 45 -10.00 -3.33 -2.61
CA SER A 45 -9.63 -2.65 -1.38
C SER A 45 -10.07 -3.46 -0.17
N ARG A 46 -9.32 -3.31 0.93
CA ARG A 46 -9.61 -3.97 2.20
C ARG A 46 -9.32 -3.05 3.38
N LEU A 47 -10.13 -3.20 4.41
CA LEU A 47 -10.02 -2.50 5.67
C LEU A 47 -9.76 -3.51 6.78
N ILE A 48 -8.71 -3.30 7.54
CA ILE A 48 -8.29 -4.18 8.64
C ILE A 48 -8.39 -3.37 9.93
N GLU A 49 -9.25 -3.82 10.84
CA GLU A 49 -9.49 -3.21 12.14
C GLU A 49 -8.97 -4.15 13.23
N GLU A 50 -8.01 -3.71 14.05
CA GLU A 50 -7.47 -4.56 15.13
C GLU A 50 -8.56 -4.92 16.15
N ASN A 51 -9.50 -3.99 16.40
CA ASN A 51 -10.63 -4.15 17.30
C ASN A 51 -11.93 -3.72 16.58
N GLY A 52 -12.38 -4.54 15.63
CA GLY A 52 -13.62 -4.29 14.88
C GLY A 52 -14.89 -4.65 15.67
N GLU A 53 -16.05 -4.31 15.11
CA GLU A 53 -17.37 -4.60 15.70
C GLU A 53 -17.66 -6.10 15.79
N GLU A 54 -17.17 -6.88 14.83
CA GLU A 54 -17.33 -8.35 14.78
C GLU A 54 -16.27 -9.09 15.61
N GLY A 55 -15.24 -8.38 16.06
CA GLY A 55 -14.17 -8.93 16.89
C GLY A 55 -12.78 -8.43 16.51
N PRO A 56 -11.74 -9.02 17.14
CA PRO A 56 -10.37 -8.63 16.89
C PRO A 56 -9.92 -9.04 15.47
N TRP A 57 -9.09 -8.20 14.84
CA TRP A 57 -8.58 -8.38 13.47
C TRP A 57 -9.70 -8.59 12.43
N GLN A 58 -10.72 -7.75 12.50
CA GLN A 58 -11.79 -7.76 11.52
C GLN A 58 -11.26 -7.28 10.16
N VAL A 59 -11.62 -8.02 9.11
CA VAL A 59 -11.29 -7.66 7.73
C VAL A 59 -12.59 -7.43 6.97
N THR A 60 -12.74 -6.23 6.42
CA THR A 60 -13.86 -5.87 5.54
C THR A 60 -13.31 -5.66 4.14
N GLN A 61 -13.99 -6.22 3.13
CA GLN A 61 -13.64 -6.05 1.72
C GLN A 61 -14.48 -4.94 1.12
N GLY A 62 -13.89 -4.16 0.20
CA GLY A 62 -14.61 -3.13 -0.53
C GLY A 62 -15.57 -3.69 -1.59
N PRO A 63 -16.23 -2.80 -2.37
CA PRO A 63 -16.12 -1.35 -2.29
C PRO A 63 -16.71 -0.79 -0.99
N PHE A 64 -16.14 0.29 -0.49
CA PHE A 64 -16.61 0.99 0.70
C PHE A 64 -17.57 2.13 0.38
N SER A 65 -18.22 2.64 1.42
CA SER A 65 -19.00 3.87 1.41
C SER A 65 -18.38 4.90 2.34
N GLU A 66 -18.80 6.17 2.21
CA GLU A 66 -18.39 7.21 3.17
C GLU A 66 -18.77 6.86 4.61
N GLU A 67 -19.88 6.15 4.81
CA GLU A 67 -20.34 5.72 6.15
C GLU A 67 -19.38 4.71 6.78
N ASP A 68 -18.77 3.83 5.97
CA ASP A 68 -17.77 2.86 6.44
C ASP A 68 -16.53 3.54 6.99
N PHE A 69 -16.12 4.68 6.41
CA PHE A 69 -14.99 5.46 6.92
C PHE A 69 -15.38 6.35 8.10
N ALA A 70 -16.60 6.91 8.09
CA ALA A 70 -17.08 7.78 9.16
C ALA A 70 -17.25 7.06 10.50
N ARG A 71 -17.49 5.73 10.50
CA ARG A 71 -17.58 4.93 11.72
C ARG A 71 -16.23 4.57 12.34
N LEU A 72 -15.12 4.74 11.61
CA LEU A 72 -13.83 4.24 12.05
C LEU A 72 -13.31 5.00 13.27
N PRO A 73 -12.65 4.30 14.22
CA PRO A 73 -12.01 4.95 15.35
C PRO A 73 -10.82 5.80 14.87
N ALA A 74 -10.31 6.66 15.76
CA ALA A 74 -9.18 7.52 15.43
C ALA A 74 -7.84 6.77 15.24
N THR A 75 -7.75 5.48 15.58
CA THR A 75 -6.51 4.68 15.68
C THR A 75 -6.77 3.19 15.40
N ASN A 76 -5.72 2.38 15.25
CA ASN A 76 -5.78 0.90 15.22
C ASN A 76 -6.55 0.27 14.04
N TRP A 77 -6.51 0.89 12.87
CA TRP A 77 -7.00 0.29 11.63
C TRP A 77 -6.06 0.60 10.46
N THR A 78 -6.20 -0.09 9.34
CA THR A 78 -5.45 0.17 8.11
C THR A 78 -6.32 -0.13 6.90
N MET A 79 -6.32 0.78 5.94
CA MET A 79 -6.91 0.58 4.62
C MET A 79 -5.80 0.24 3.63
N LEU A 80 -6.05 -0.74 2.77
CA LEU A 80 -5.17 -1.13 1.67
C LEU A 80 -5.96 -1.08 0.37
N VAL A 81 -5.37 -0.47 -0.66
CA VAL A 81 -5.93 -0.36 -2.00
C VAL A 81 -4.90 -0.92 -2.97
N GLN A 82 -5.32 -1.91 -3.76
CA GLN A 82 -4.47 -2.60 -4.73
C GLN A 82 -4.43 -1.83 -6.05
N ASP A 83 -3.49 -2.19 -6.92
CA ASP A 83 -3.51 -1.77 -8.34
C ASP A 83 -3.52 -0.24 -8.57
N VAL A 84 -3.09 0.57 -7.60
CA VAL A 84 -3.26 2.04 -7.65
C VAL A 84 -2.52 2.66 -8.84
N ASP A 85 -1.39 2.08 -9.24
CA ASP A 85 -0.61 2.52 -10.40
C ASP A 85 -1.39 2.41 -11.73
N LYS A 86 -2.38 1.52 -11.82
CA LYS A 86 -3.24 1.38 -13.01
C LYS A 86 -4.24 2.52 -13.15
N HIS A 87 -4.57 3.19 -12.04
CA HIS A 87 -5.56 4.26 -11.98
C HIS A 87 -4.94 5.66 -11.98
N LEU A 88 -3.69 5.78 -11.53
CA LEU A 88 -3.02 7.07 -11.30
C LEU A 88 -1.62 7.11 -11.96
N PRO A 89 -1.49 7.67 -13.17
CA PRO A 89 -0.23 7.76 -13.91
C PRO A 89 0.91 8.48 -13.16
N GLU A 90 0.59 9.30 -12.17
CA GLU A 90 1.54 10.02 -11.31
C GLU A 90 2.52 9.08 -10.59
N PHE A 91 2.09 7.83 -10.32
CA PHE A 91 2.91 6.80 -9.68
C PHE A 91 3.99 6.20 -10.59
N GLU A 92 3.98 6.48 -11.89
CA GLU A 92 5.08 6.08 -12.78
C GLU A 92 6.43 6.63 -12.29
N SER A 93 6.44 7.83 -11.69
CA SER A 93 7.63 8.41 -11.08
C SER A 93 8.22 7.58 -9.93
N VAL A 94 7.35 6.82 -9.23
CA VAL A 94 7.71 5.91 -8.14
C VAL A 94 8.16 4.56 -8.68
N LEU A 95 7.55 4.10 -9.78
CA LEU A 95 7.82 2.79 -10.38
C LEU A 95 9.05 2.79 -11.31
N ALA A 96 9.33 3.90 -12.00
CA ALA A 96 10.41 3.99 -12.98
C ALA A 96 11.79 3.56 -12.45
N PRO A 97 12.19 3.87 -11.20
CA PRO A 97 13.46 3.39 -10.63
C PRO A 97 13.58 1.87 -10.55
N PHE A 98 12.48 1.12 -10.60
CA PHE A 98 12.44 -0.35 -10.51
C PHE A 98 12.48 -1.06 -11.87
N HIS A 99 12.52 -0.33 -13.00
CA HIS A 99 12.55 -0.90 -14.36
C HIS A 99 13.80 -1.72 -14.72
N PHE A 100 14.78 -1.82 -13.82
CA PHE A 100 15.88 -2.79 -13.96
C PHE A 100 15.45 -4.22 -13.64
N ILE A 101 14.26 -4.42 -13.05
CA ILE A 101 13.57 -5.69 -12.93
C ILE A 101 12.65 -5.86 -14.15
N PRO A 102 12.61 -7.03 -14.82
CA PRO A 102 11.72 -7.26 -15.96
C PRO A 102 10.25 -7.05 -15.60
N ASP A 103 9.48 -6.40 -16.48
CA ASP A 103 8.08 -6.02 -16.21
C ASP A 103 7.18 -7.19 -15.78
N TRP A 104 7.38 -8.39 -16.34
CA TRP A 104 6.60 -9.57 -15.98
C TRP A 104 6.83 -10.08 -14.55
N ARG A 105 7.86 -9.57 -13.86
CA ARG A 105 8.14 -9.85 -12.44
C ARG A 105 7.53 -8.80 -11.50
N ARG A 106 7.07 -7.67 -12.04
CA ARG A 106 6.34 -6.65 -11.30
C ARG A 106 4.87 -7.02 -11.32
N ASP A 107 4.23 -6.88 -10.18
CA ASP A 107 2.79 -7.13 -10.02
C ASP A 107 2.06 -5.78 -10.11
N ASP A 108 1.94 -5.08 -8.98
CA ASP A 108 1.23 -3.81 -8.85
C ASP A 108 1.84 -2.90 -7.77
N LEU A 109 1.26 -1.70 -7.60
CA LEU A 109 1.52 -0.81 -6.48
C LEU A 109 0.31 -0.76 -5.55
N MET A 110 0.35 -1.56 -4.48
CA MET A 110 -0.55 -1.40 -3.35
C MET A 110 -0.17 -0.19 -2.49
N ILE A 111 -1.17 0.63 -2.14
CA ILE A 111 -1.00 1.73 -1.18
C ILE A 111 -1.79 1.42 0.08
N SER A 112 -1.19 1.71 1.24
CA SER A 112 -1.87 1.62 2.53
C SER A 112 -1.94 2.98 3.22
N TYR A 113 -3.07 3.24 3.88
CA TYR A 113 -3.23 4.35 4.82
C TYR A 113 -3.52 3.78 6.21
N ALA A 114 -2.84 4.33 7.21
CA ALA A 114 -2.95 3.91 8.60
C ALA A 114 -2.88 5.13 9.51
N PRO A 115 -3.89 5.38 10.37
CA PRO A 115 -3.71 6.25 11.52
C PRO A 115 -2.74 5.64 12.54
N GLU A 116 -2.56 6.33 13.67
CA GLU A 116 -1.71 5.85 14.75
C GLU A 116 -2.08 4.40 15.15
N HIS A 117 -1.05 3.57 15.30
CA HIS A 117 -1.14 2.13 15.60
C HIS A 117 -1.83 1.25 14.54
N GLY A 118 -2.21 1.80 13.39
CA GLY A 118 -2.69 1.00 12.26
C GLY A 118 -1.65 0.01 11.77
N THR A 119 -2.04 -1.26 11.66
CA THR A 119 -1.16 -2.35 11.21
C THR A 119 -1.98 -3.50 10.64
N VAL A 120 -1.34 -4.33 9.83
CA VAL A 120 -1.89 -5.61 9.34
C VAL A 120 -1.42 -6.81 10.18
N GLY A 121 -0.62 -6.55 11.22
CA GLY A 121 -0.01 -7.57 12.06
C GLY A 121 1.21 -8.26 11.41
N PRO A 122 1.96 -9.07 12.19
CA PRO A 122 3.10 -9.83 11.66
C PRO A 122 2.65 -10.90 10.66
N HIS A 123 3.21 -10.87 9.45
CA HIS A 123 2.90 -11.80 8.36
C HIS A 123 4.15 -12.06 7.50
N THR A 124 4.00 -12.93 6.49
CA THR A 124 5.04 -13.26 5.51
C THR A 124 4.47 -13.13 4.11
N GLU A 125 5.33 -12.78 3.16
CA GLU A 125 5.08 -12.84 1.71
C GLU A 125 6.19 -13.61 0.99
#